data_AF-A0A6M8HTM9-F1
#
_entry.id   AF-A0A6M8HTM9-F1
#
_cell.length_a   1.000
_cell.length_b   1.000
_cell.length_c   1.000
_cell.angle_alpha   90.00
_cell.angle_beta   90.00
_cell.angle_gamma   90.00
#
_symmetry.space_group_name_H-M   'P 1'
#
loop_
_entity.id
_entity.type
_entity.pdbx_description
1 polymer ?
#
loop_
_entity_poly.entity_id
_entity_poly.type
_entity_poly.pdbx_seq_one_letter_code
_entity_poly.pdbx_strand_id
1 'polypeptide(L)'
;MQDVPPDNEAADTVAPDPSKRKRRRGQRLTPAELAELPPGPAPGAGTLRNAALAHLARYSTTEIGLVRVLDRRIQRWASRAVTFGDAPDRVAELAAAARAAARLVATSMVASGVVDDAAYAAARARSLTRSGRSRRVIGAHLAQRGIDPDLAAASLSDDADTELAAALTQARRRRIGPFGDPDVQSADEAGDDPLAEARVRNRALGALARAGFSRDVAERALSTDREEADRLILHLKRL
;
A
#
# COMPACT_ATOMS: atom_id res chain seq x y z
N MET A 1 -78.87 34.41 -25.60
CA MET A 1 -77.94 33.59 -26.41
C MET A 1 -76.55 33.91 -25.88
N GLN A 2 -76.13 33.21 -24.84
CA GLN A 2 -74.93 33.46 -24.04
C GLN A 2 -73.94 32.31 -24.27
N ASP A 3 -72.71 32.68 -24.63
CA ASP A 3 -71.45 32.38 -23.93
C ASP A 3 -70.82 30.96 -23.90
N VAL A 4 -69.47 31.01 -23.88
CA VAL A 4 -68.45 30.03 -23.44
C VAL A 4 -67.77 29.09 -24.49
N PRO A 5 -66.45 29.32 -24.80
CA PRO A 5 -65.47 28.32 -25.31
C PRO A 5 -64.84 27.55 -24.11
N PRO A 6 -63.96 26.52 -24.20
CA PRO A 6 -62.95 26.15 -25.22
C PRO A 6 -62.92 24.61 -25.44
N ASP A 7 -61.99 23.96 -26.17
CA ASP A 7 -60.74 23.46 -25.59
C ASP A 7 -59.79 22.91 -26.66
N ASN A 8 -58.52 23.23 -26.42
CA ASN A 8 -57.29 22.82 -27.06
C ASN A 8 -56.78 21.58 -26.32
N GLU A 9 -56.64 20.42 -26.97
CA GLU A 9 -55.94 19.29 -26.34
C GLU A 9 -55.04 18.50 -27.30
N ALA A 10 -53.78 18.44 -26.85
CA ALA A 10 -52.81 17.37 -26.99
C ALA A 10 -52.21 17.11 -28.38
N ALA A 11 -51.26 17.97 -28.75
CA ALA A 11 -50.12 17.55 -29.56
C ALA A 11 -49.34 16.45 -28.82
N ASP A 12 -49.41 15.24 -29.38
CA ASP A 12 -48.71 14.05 -28.94
C ASP A 12 -47.18 14.28 -29.01
N THR A 13 -46.59 14.61 -27.85
CA THR A 13 -45.17 14.93 -27.75
C THR A 13 -44.41 13.63 -27.48
N VAL A 14 -44.12 12.88 -28.54
CA VAL A 14 -43.24 11.71 -28.48
C VAL A 14 -41.88 12.14 -27.94
N ALA A 15 -41.55 11.69 -26.73
CA ALA A 15 -40.25 11.92 -26.11
C ALA A 15 -39.13 11.34 -27.00
N PRO A 16 -38.05 12.09 -27.28
CA PRO A 16 -37.00 11.63 -28.17
C PRO A 16 -36.23 10.44 -27.56
N ASP A 17 -36.10 9.37 -28.35
CA ASP A 17 -35.28 8.19 -28.07
C ASP A 17 -33.87 8.59 -27.58
N PRO A 18 -33.46 8.21 -26.35
CA PRO A 18 -32.17 8.59 -25.78
C PRO A 18 -30.98 8.05 -26.59
N SER A 19 -31.20 7.06 -27.45
CA SER A 19 -30.20 6.39 -28.29
C SER A 19 -29.73 7.25 -29.48
N LYS A 20 -30.42 8.36 -29.79
CA LYS A 20 -30.18 9.17 -31.00
C LYS A 20 -29.63 10.58 -30.75
N ARG A 21 -28.99 10.84 -29.61
CA ARG A 21 -28.25 12.10 -29.41
C ARG A 21 -26.97 12.11 -30.27
N LYS A 22 -27.02 12.79 -31.43
CA LYS A 22 -25.83 13.09 -32.26
C LYS A 22 -24.77 13.78 -31.38
N ARG A 23 -23.68 13.07 -31.09
CA ARG A 23 -22.57 13.55 -30.25
C ARG A 23 -21.92 14.78 -30.90
N ARG A 24 -21.62 15.81 -30.10
CA ARG A 24 -20.82 16.96 -30.55
C ARG A 24 -19.37 16.52 -30.78
N ARG A 25 -18.82 16.82 -31.96
CA ARG A 25 -17.40 16.61 -32.29
C ARG A 25 -16.54 17.27 -31.20
N GLY A 26 -15.70 16.47 -30.52
CA GLY A 26 -14.78 16.96 -29.48
C GLY A 26 -15.22 16.72 -28.03
N GLN A 27 -16.41 16.15 -27.78
CA GLN A 27 -16.81 15.79 -26.41
C GLN A 27 -16.09 14.51 -25.98
N ARG A 28 -15.30 14.59 -24.90
CA ARG A 28 -14.63 13.41 -24.32
C ARG A 28 -15.71 12.46 -23.77
N LEU A 29 -15.57 11.17 -24.10
CA LEU A 29 -16.39 10.12 -23.51
C LEU A 29 -16.21 10.12 -21.98
N THR A 30 -17.31 9.97 -21.26
CA THR A 30 -17.28 9.77 -19.81
C THR A 30 -16.64 8.41 -19.48
N PRO A 31 -16.14 8.20 -18.25
CA PRO A 31 -15.61 6.91 -17.82
C PRO A 31 -16.59 5.74 -17.98
N ALA A 32 -17.90 5.99 -17.80
CA ALA A 32 -18.94 4.99 -18.00
C ALA A 32 -19.09 4.60 -19.49
N GLU A 33 -19.13 5.60 -20.38
CA GLU A 33 -19.21 5.34 -21.82
C GLU A 33 -17.94 4.66 -22.36
N LEU A 34 -16.76 4.99 -21.81
CA LEU A 34 -15.51 4.28 -22.13
C LEU A 34 -15.53 2.83 -21.62
N ALA A 35 -16.26 2.55 -20.55
CA ALA A 35 -16.37 1.21 -20.01
C ALA A 35 -17.20 0.29 -20.93
N GLU A 36 -18.17 0.84 -21.64
CA GLU A 36 -19.06 0.16 -22.60
C GLU A 36 -18.42 -0.13 -23.97
N LEU A 37 -17.24 0.43 -24.25
CA LEU A 37 -16.51 0.16 -25.48
C LEU A 37 -15.66 -1.12 -25.37
N PRO A 38 -15.49 -1.88 -26.48
CA PRO A 38 -14.60 -3.02 -26.49
C PRO A 38 -13.18 -2.58 -26.09
N PRO A 39 -12.44 -3.42 -25.34
CA PRO A 39 -11.08 -3.07 -24.98
C PRO A 39 -10.22 -2.90 -26.23
N GLY A 40 -9.22 -2.02 -26.13
CA GLY A 40 -8.19 -1.90 -27.17
C GLY A 40 -7.35 -3.18 -27.31
N PRO A 41 -6.35 -3.16 -28.22
CA PRO A 41 -5.48 -4.32 -28.43
C PRO A 41 -4.72 -4.70 -27.16
N ALA A 42 -4.23 -5.95 -27.13
CA ALA A 42 -3.39 -6.45 -26.05
C ALA A 42 -2.25 -5.47 -25.72
N PRO A 43 -1.95 -5.19 -24.44
CA PRO A 43 -0.88 -4.29 -24.06
C PRO A 43 0.48 -4.76 -24.58
N GLY A 44 0.96 -4.14 -25.66
CA GLY A 44 2.30 -4.38 -26.20
C GLY A 44 3.40 -3.71 -25.36
N ALA A 45 4.65 -4.04 -25.67
CA ALA A 45 5.83 -3.58 -24.92
C ALA A 45 5.91 -2.04 -24.78
N GLY A 46 5.64 -1.29 -25.86
CA GLY A 46 5.64 0.18 -25.82
C GLY A 46 4.59 0.77 -24.87
N THR A 47 3.37 0.23 -24.90
CA THR A 47 2.29 0.63 -23.99
C THR A 47 2.63 0.30 -22.54
N LEU A 48 3.24 -0.86 -22.29
CA LEU A 48 3.68 -1.27 -20.96
C LEU A 48 4.84 -0.41 -20.45
N ARG A 49 5.80 -0.03 -21.31
CA ARG A 49 6.90 0.88 -20.96
C ARG A 49 6.38 2.27 -20.59
N ASN A 50 5.46 2.83 -21.37
CA ASN A 50 4.85 4.11 -21.04
C ASN A 50 4.06 4.05 -19.72
N ALA A 51 3.37 2.94 -19.46
CA ALA A 51 2.69 2.71 -18.19
C ALA A 51 3.67 2.62 -17.01
N ALA A 52 4.81 1.97 -17.20
CA ALA A 52 5.86 1.87 -16.20
C ALA A 52 6.44 3.26 -15.87
N LEU A 53 6.84 4.04 -16.88
CA LEU A 53 7.36 5.39 -16.68
C LEU A 53 6.36 6.31 -15.99
N ALA A 54 5.08 6.26 -16.38
CA ALA A 54 4.02 7.03 -15.73
C ALA A 54 3.82 6.64 -14.26
N HIS A 55 4.03 5.36 -13.90
CA HIS A 55 4.01 4.90 -12.52
C HIS A 55 5.23 5.41 -11.75
N LEU A 56 6.43 5.24 -12.31
CA LEU A 56 7.71 5.60 -11.70
C LEU A 56 7.87 7.10 -11.51
N ALA A 57 7.22 7.92 -12.34
CA ALA A 57 7.16 9.38 -12.16
C ALA A 57 6.45 9.82 -10.86
N ARG A 58 5.69 8.93 -10.21
CA ARG A 58 4.87 9.25 -9.03
C ARG A 58 5.20 8.41 -7.81
N TYR A 59 5.73 7.20 -8.01
CA TYR A 59 5.91 6.21 -6.97
C TYR A 59 7.26 5.52 -7.11
N SER A 60 7.95 5.34 -5.99
CA SER A 60 9.06 4.39 -5.91
C SER A 60 8.50 2.96 -5.76
N THR A 61 9.11 2.01 -6.46
CA THR A 61 8.73 0.60 -6.41
C THR A 61 9.96 -0.27 -6.65
N THR A 62 9.84 -1.54 -6.29
CA THR A 62 10.78 -2.61 -6.66
C THR A 62 10.51 -3.12 -8.07
N GLU A 63 11.43 -3.88 -8.64
CA GLU A 63 11.25 -4.58 -9.92
C GLU A 63 9.99 -5.46 -9.88
N ILE A 64 9.87 -6.31 -8.86
CA ILE A 64 8.71 -7.18 -8.68
C ILE A 64 7.42 -6.37 -8.48
N GLY A 65 7.50 -5.25 -7.75
CA GLY A 65 6.38 -4.33 -7.58
C GLY A 65 5.92 -3.74 -8.91
N LEU A 66 6.85 -3.36 -9.78
CA LEU A 66 6.56 -2.85 -11.12
C LEU A 66 5.91 -3.92 -12.00
N VAL A 67 6.42 -5.16 -11.97
CA VAL A 67 5.79 -6.30 -12.67
C VAL A 67 4.35 -6.49 -12.21
N ARG A 68 4.06 -6.41 -10.90
CA ARG A 68 2.68 -6.50 -10.37
C ARG A 68 1.78 -5.35 -10.81
N VAL A 69 2.33 -4.14 -10.98
CA VAL A 69 1.57 -3.00 -11.53
C VAL A 69 1.18 -3.25 -12.98
N LEU A 70 2.12 -3.72 -13.78
CA LEU A 70 1.89 -4.04 -15.19
C LEU A 70 0.96 -5.25 -15.36
N ASP A 71 1.12 -6.30 -14.55
CA ASP A 71 0.25 -7.48 -14.59
C ASP A 71 -1.20 -7.09 -14.27
N ARG A 72 -1.46 -6.28 -13.23
CA ARG A 72 -2.83 -5.79 -12.95
C ARG A 72 -3.45 -5.06 -14.12
N ARG A 73 -2.66 -4.37 -14.94
CA ARG A 73 -3.15 -3.73 -16.17
C ARG A 73 -3.51 -4.76 -17.24
N ILE A 74 -2.68 -5.79 -17.42
CA ILE A 74 -2.91 -6.90 -18.34
C ILE A 74 -4.16 -7.68 -17.91
N GLN A 75 -4.32 -8.00 -16.62
CA GLN A 75 -5.51 -8.68 -16.10
C GLN A 75 -6.78 -7.87 -16.38
N ARG A 76 -6.78 -6.56 -16.11
CA ARG A 76 -7.94 -5.69 -16.42
C ARG A 76 -8.29 -5.70 -17.91
N TRP A 77 -7.28 -5.69 -18.79
CA TRP A 77 -7.49 -5.82 -20.22
C TRP A 77 -8.09 -7.20 -20.57
N ALA A 78 -7.49 -8.28 -20.07
CA ALA A 78 -7.92 -9.65 -20.36
C ALA A 78 -9.35 -9.92 -19.89
N SER A 79 -9.70 -9.51 -18.67
CA SER A 79 -11.07 -9.63 -18.16
C SER A 79 -12.08 -8.91 -19.05
N ARG A 80 -11.75 -7.68 -19.50
CA ARG A 80 -12.62 -6.94 -20.43
C ARG A 80 -12.72 -7.64 -21.79
N ALA A 81 -11.63 -8.16 -22.33
CA ALA A 81 -11.63 -8.81 -23.64
C ALA A 81 -12.61 -10.00 -23.65
N VAL A 82 -12.54 -10.84 -22.62
CA VAL A 82 -13.47 -11.96 -22.43
C VAL A 82 -14.92 -11.46 -22.26
N THR A 83 -15.16 -10.43 -21.45
CA THR A 83 -16.51 -9.86 -21.28
C THR A 83 -17.11 -9.35 -22.59
N PHE A 84 -16.29 -8.84 -23.51
CA PHE A 84 -16.71 -8.34 -24.81
C PHE A 84 -16.76 -9.43 -25.90
N GLY A 85 -16.61 -10.70 -25.54
CA GLY A 85 -16.82 -11.84 -26.43
C GLY A 85 -15.57 -12.35 -27.13
N ASP A 86 -14.36 -11.88 -26.77
CA ASP A 86 -13.12 -12.48 -27.28
C ASP A 86 -12.96 -13.90 -26.71
N ALA A 87 -12.44 -14.80 -27.55
CA ALA A 87 -12.20 -16.20 -27.18
C ALA A 87 -11.24 -16.30 -25.97
N PRO A 88 -11.63 -16.97 -24.86
CA PRO A 88 -10.83 -17.02 -23.64
C PRO A 88 -9.40 -17.53 -23.85
N ASP A 89 -9.22 -18.57 -24.65
CA ASP A 89 -7.90 -19.17 -24.91
C ASP A 89 -6.98 -18.19 -25.64
N ARG A 90 -7.51 -17.49 -26.65
CA ARG A 90 -6.77 -16.45 -27.38
C ARG A 90 -6.38 -15.29 -26.46
N VAL A 91 -7.29 -14.87 -25.57
CA VAL A 91 -7.00 -13.81 -24.60
C VAL A 91 -5.91 -14.26 -23.62
N ALA A 92 -5.95 -15.52 -23.18
CA ALA A 92 -4.96 -16.08 -22.28
C ALA A 92 -3.56 -16.11 -22.91
N GLU A 93 -3.45 -16.52 -24.18
CA GLU A 93 -2.19 -16.49 -24.95
C GLU A 93 -1.62 -15.07 -25.08
N LEU A 94 -2.45 -14.10 -25.47
CA LEU A 94 -2.05 -12.70 -25.58
C LEU A 94 -1.65 -12.11 -24.23
N ALA A 95 -2.36 -12.44 -23.16
CA ALA A 95 -2.01 -12.03 -21.81
C ALA A 95 -0.67 -12.63 -21.36
N ALA A 96 -0.39 -13.89 -21.71
CA ALA A 96 0.90 -14.52 -21.41
C ALA A 96 2.06 -13.81 -22.13
N ALA A 97 1.91 -13.49 -23.41
CA ALA A 97 2.87 -12.71 -24.17
C ALA A 97 3.07 -11.30 -23.57
N ALA A 98 1.99 -10.62 -23.19
CA ALA A 98 2.06 -9.32 -22.54
C ALA A 98 2.77 -9.39 -21.17
N ARG A 99 2.59 -10.46 -20.39
CA ARG A 99 3.31 -10.66 -19.12
C ARG A 99 4.79 -10.90 -19.34
N ALA A 100 5.18 -11.62 -20.39
CA ALA A 100 6.58 -11.76 -20.78
C ALA A 100 7.20 -10.40 -21.12
N ALA A 101 6.51 -9.59 -21.94
CA ALA A 101 6.94 -8.23 -22.26
C ALA A 101 7.03 -7.33 -21.01
N ALA A 102 6.10 -7.46 -20.06
CA ALA A 102 6.11 -6.69 -18.82
C ALA A 102 7.35 -6.97 -17.96
N ARG A 103 7.81 -8.23 -17.91
CA ARG A 103 9.06 -8.60 -17.21
C ARG A 103 10.27 -7.96 -17.88
N LEU A 104 10.37 -8.06 -19.21
CA LEU A 104 11.46 -7.41 -19.97
C LEU A 104 11.48 -5.89 -19.75
N VAL A 105 10.31 -5.25 -19.73
CA VAL A 105 10.20 -3.83 -19.40
C VAL A 105 10.72 -3.54 -18.00
N ALA A 106 10.31 -4.31 -16.98
CA ALA A 106 10.77 -4.10 -15.61
C ALA A 106 12.28 -4.26 -15.47
N THR A 107 12.86 -5.32 -16.04
CA THR A 107 14.30 -5.55 -16.06
C THR A 107 15.04 -4.42 -16.80
N SER A 108 14.48 -3.88 -17.89
CA SER A 108 15.07 -2.72 -18.57
C SER A 108 15.04 -1.45 -17.72
N MET A 109 14.01 -1.26 -16.88
CA MET A 109 13.95 -0.12 -15.95
C MET A 109 15.03 -0.23 -14.87
N VAL A 110 15.29 -1.45 -14.37
CA VAL A 110 16.40 -1.72 -13.44
C VAL A 110 17.74 -1.47 -14.11
N ALA A 111 17.97 -2.02 -15.30
CA ALA A 111 19.22 -1.83 -16.04
C ALA A 111 19.51 -0.35 -16.36
N SER A 112 18.46 0.46 -16.53
CA SER A 112 18.60 1.91 -16.73
C SER A 112 18.76 2.73 -15.44
N GLY A 113 18.71 2.09 -14.27
CA GLY A 113 18.81 2.75 -12.96
C GLY A 113 17.55 3.52 -12.52
N VAL A 114 16.46 3.43 -13.29
CA VAL A 114 15.17 4.08 -12.93
C VAL A 114 14.50 3.33 -11.77
N VAL A 115 14.72 2.02 -11.68
CA VAL A 115 14.34 1.19 -10.54
C VAL A 115 15.61 0.72 -9.83
N ASP A 116 15.66 0.93 -8.53
CA ASP A 116 16.75 0.48 -7.67
C ASP A 116 16.16 -0.16 -6.41
N ASP A 117 16.18 -1.49 -6.38
CA ASP A 117 15.64 -2.30 -5.29
C ASP A 117 16.45 -2.10 -3.99
N ALA A 118 17.77 -1.85 -4.10
CA ALA A 118 18.64 -1.62 -2.95
C ALA A 118 18.35 -0.26 -2.31
N ALA A 119 18.27 0.79 -3.11
CA ALA A 119 17.88 2.12 -2.64
C ALA A 119 16.46 2.11 -2.05
N TYR A 120 15.53 1.41 -2.70
CA TYR A 120 14.18 1.23 -2.17
C TYR A 120 14.19 0.52 -0.81
N ALA A 121 14.91 -0.60 -0.69
CA ALA A 121 14.98 -1.38 0.54
C ALA A 121 15.60 -0.58 1.69
N ALA A 122 16.73 0.11 1.46
CA ALA A 122 17.39 0.94 2.46
C ALA A 122 16.52 2.13 2.90
N ALA A 123 15.88 2.84 1.97
CA ALA A 123 14.97 3.94 2.29
C ALA A 123 13.76 3.43 3.09
N ARG A 124 13.19 2.29 2.69
CA ARG A 124 12.02 1.71 3.33
C ARG A 124 12.33 1.17 4.72
N ALA A 125 13.47 0.51 4.90
CA ALA A 125 13.95 0.03 6.19
C ALA A 125 14.10 1.19 7.17
N ARG A 126 14.86 2.24 6.81
CA ARG A 126 15.04 3.44 7.63
C ARG A 126 13.70 4.06 8.04
N SER A 127 12.80 4.27 7.07
CA SER A 127 11.47 4.84 7.33
C SER A 127 10.66 4.00 8.34
N LEU A 128 10.68 2.67 8.19
CA LEU A 128 9.92 1.78 9.07
C LEU A 128 10.54 1.69 10.47
N THR A 129 11.87 1.66 10.58
CA THR A 129 12.59 1.68 11.86
C THR A 129 12.23 2.94 12.64
N ARG A 130 12.32 4.13 12.02
CA ARG A 130 11.92 5.41 12.64
C ARG A 130 10.44 5.43 13.09
N SER A 131 9.59 4.61 12.49
CA SER A 131 8.18 4.45 12.86
C SER A 131 7.93 3.42 13.97
N GLY A 132 9.00 2.84 14.53
CA GLY A 132 8.95 1.84 15.60
C GLY A 132 8.59 0.44 15.12
N ARG A 133 9.07 0.01 13.94
CA ARG A 133 8.95 -1.38 13.50
C ARG A 133 10.23 -2.14 13.81
N SER A 134 10.10 -3.38 14.27
CA SER A 134 11.24 -4.25 14.51
C SER A 134 11.89 -4.70 13.20
N ARG A 135 13.18 -5.05 13.26
CA ARG A 135 13.91 -5.65 12.14
C ARG A 135 13.18 -6.82 11.50
N ARG A 136 12.62 -7.71 12.31
CA ARG A 136 11.85 -8.88 11.83
C ARG A 136 10.64 -8.47 10.99
N VAL A 137 9.88 -7.47 11.44
CA VAL A 137 8.71 -6.96 10.71
C VAL A 137 9.13 -6.23 9.44
N ILE A 138 10.24 -5.50 9.46
CA ILE A 138 10.77 -4.81 8.29
C ILE A 138 11.25 -5.82 7.24
N GLY A 139 12.02 -6.83 7.63
CA GLY A 139 12.46 -7.89 6.73
C GLY A 139 11.28 -8.60 6.05
N ALA A 140 10.25 -8.95 6.82
CA ALA A 140 9.02 -9.52 6.27
C ALA A 140 8.31 -8.55 5.30
N HIS A 141 8.30 -7.25 5.60
CA HIS A 141 7.74 -6.24 4.71
C HIS A 141 8.50 -6.14 3.39
N LEU A 142 9.84 -6.18 3.41
CA LEU A 142 10.68 -6.13 2.22
C LEU A 142 10.52 -7.40 1.37
N ALA A 143 10.49 -8.58 2.00
CA ALA A 143 10.23 -9.85 1.32
C ALA A 143 8.85 -9.85 0.62
N GLN A 144 7.81 -9.31 1.25
CA GLN A 144 6.49 -9.14 0.61
C GLN A 144 6.53 -8.22 -0.62
N ARG A 145 7.47 -7.27 -0.66
CA ARG A 145 7.73 -6.40 -1.83
C ARG A 145 8.58 -7.06 -2.90
N GLY A 146 9.04 -8.29 -2.67
CA GLY A 146 9.86 -9.04 -3.60
C GLY A 146 11.33 -8.63 -3.57
N ILE A 147 11.79 -7.98 -2.49
CA ILE A 147 13.21 -7.76 -2.28
C ILE A 147 13.86 -9.11 -1.96
N ASP A 148 14.99 -9.36 -2.61
CA ASP A 148 15.84 -10.52 -2.36
C ASP A 148 16.18 -10.65 -0.86
N PRO A 149 16.16 -11.87 -0.27
CA PRO A 149 16.42 -12.06 1.16
C PRO A 149 17.76 -11.49 1.65
N ASP A 150 18.82 -11.62 0.86
CA ASP A 150 20.15 -11.14 1.24
C ASP A 150 20.19 -9.61 1.17
N LEU A 151 19.60 -9.03 0.13
CA LEU A 151 19.44 -7.58 0.03
C LEU A 151 18.55 -7.00 1.15
N ALA A 152 17.49 -7.70 1.51
CA ALA A 152 16.63 -7.32 2.62
C ALA A 152 17.39 -7.35 3.94
N ALA A 153 18.18 -8.40 4.19
CA ALA A 153 19.03 -8.50 5.38
C ALA A 153 20.08 -7.38 5.44
N ALA A 154 20.78 -7.12 4.33
CA ALA A 154 21.77 -6.04 4.22
C ALA A 154 21.18 -4.63 4.40
N SER A 155 19.88 -4.46 4.16
CA SER A 155 19.19 -3.18 4.34
C SER A 155 18.75 -2.91 5.79
N LEU A 156 18.83 -3.91 6.68
CA LEU A 156 18.45 -3.79 8.08
C LEU A 156 19.67 -3.37 8.92
N SER A 157 19.49 -2.41 9.82
CA SER A 157 20.55 -2.05 10.78
C SER A 157 20.83 -3.20 11.74
N ASP A 158 22.10 -3.55 11.92
CA ASP A 158 22.55 -4.50 12.95
C ASP A 158 22.75 -3.88 14.34
N ASP A 159 22.60 -2.56 14.43
CA ASP A 159 22.79 -1.82 15.67
C ASP A 159 21.68 -2.13 16.71
N ALA A 160 22.10 -2.58 17.89
CA ALA A 160 21.22 -2.91 19.00
C ALA A 160 20.49 -1.68 19.54
N ASP A 161 21.11 -0.50 19.50
CA ASP A 161 20.52 0.74 20.02
C ASP A 161 19.43 1.25 19.08
N THR A 162 19.60 1.07 17.76
CA THR A 162 18.56 1.31 16.76
C THR A 162 17.32 0.44 16.99
N GLU A 163 17.50 -0.87 17.28
CA GLU A 163 16.37 -1.77 17.55
C GLU A 163 15.68 -1.44 18.88
N LEU A 164 16.44 -1.07 19.91
CA LEU A 164 15.91 -0.57 21.18
C LEU A 164 15.11 0.72 20.99
N ALA A 165 15.62 1.71 20.26
CA ALA A 165 14.93 2.96 19.99
C ALA A 165 13.63 2.74 19.17
N ALA A 166 13.63 1.77 18.25
CA ALA A 166 12.42 1.35 17.54
C ALA A 166 11.38 0.72 18.50
N ALA A 167 11.82 -0.12 19.45
CA ALA A 167 10.96 -0.68 20.48
C ALA A 167 10.37 0.39 21.40
N LEU A 168 11.17 1.38 21.80
CA LEU A 168 10.70 2.53 22.59
C LEU A 168 9.71 3.40 21.82
N THR A 169 9.91 3.60 20.51
CA THR A 169 8.94 4.28 19.65
C THR A 169 7.61 3.52 19.59
N GLN A 170 7.66 2.20 19.51
CA GLN A 170 6.47 1.35 19.60
C GLN A 170 5.78 1.45 20.96
N ALA A 171 6.56 1.40 22.05
CA ALA A 171 6.07 1.51 23.41
C ALA A 171 5.37 2.85 23.65
N ARG A 172 5.95 3.95 23.16
CA ARG A 172 5.35 5.30 23.20
C ARG A 172 4.01 5.36 22.47
N ARG A 173 3.94 4.81 21.25
CA ARG A 173 2.69 4.75 20.48
C ARG A 173 1.60 3.94 21.19
N ARG A 174 2.00 2.91 21.94
CA ARG A 174 1.09 2.03 22.69
C ARG A 174 0.82 2.49 24.12
N ARG A 175 1.49 3.55 24.60
CA ARG A 175 1.46 4.02 26.00
C ARG A 175 1.73 2.88 26.98
N ILE A 176 2.86 2.20 26.80
CA ILE A 176 3.33 1.12 27.69
C ILE A 176 4.76 1.40 28.15
N GLY A 177 5.17 0.75 29.25
CA GLY A 177 6.50 0.90 29.81
C GLY A 177 6.78 2.35 30.22
N PRO A 178 7.87 2.98 29.73
CA PRO A 178 8.27 4.34 30.15
C PRO A 178 7.25 5.43 29.78
N PHE A 179 6.29 5.10 28.92
CA PHE A 179 5.26 6.01 28.41
C PHE A 179 3.85 5.59 28.84
N GLY A 180 3.73 4.60 29.73
CA GLY A 180 2.44 4.21 30.27
C GLY A 180 1.84 5.32 31.12
N ASP A 181 0.51 5.38 31.13
CA ASP A 181 -0.22 6.36 31.91
C ASP A 181 -0.10 5.99 33.40
N PRO A 182 0.45 6.84 34.27
CA PRO A 182 0.53 6.56 35.69
C PRO A 182 -0.86 6.34 36.30
N ASP A 183 -1.89 6.99 35.77
CA ASP A 183 -3.27 6.87 36.25
C ASP A 183 -3.92 5.55 35.81
N VAL A 184 -3.52 4.96 34.68
CA VAL A 184 -4.00 3.62 34.25
C VAL A 184 -3.17 2.50 34.90
N GLN A 185 -1.89 2.75 35.18
CA GLN A 185 -1.07 1.86 36.00
C GLN A 185 -1.56 1.83 37.45
N SER A 186 -2.21 2.90 37.92
CA SER A 186 -2.83 2.96 39.25
C SER A 186 -4.32 2.59 39.28
N ALA A 187 -5.07 2.79 38.19
CA ALA A 187 -6.48 2.41 38.06
C ALA A 187 -6.70 0.92 37.73
N ASP A 188 -5.72 0.23 37.13
CA ASP A 188 -5.63 -1.24 37.17
C ASP A 188 -5.19 -1.67 38.60
N GLU A 189 -5.99 -1.35 39.62
CA GLU A 189 -5.87 -1.82 41.02
C GLU A 189 -4.47 -1.65 41.67
N ALA A 190 -3.91 -0.44 41.71
CA ALA A 190 -2.78 -0.15 42.60
C ALA A 190 -3.23 -0.02 44.07
N GLY A 191 -3.66 -1.14 44.65
CA GLY A 191 -3.12 -1.47 45.97
C GLY A 191 -1.71 -2.02 45.79
N ASP A 192 -0.93 -2.18 46.86
CA ASP A 192 0.35 -2.90 46.85
C ASP A 192 0.18 -4.40 46.46
N ASP A 193 -0.37 -4.72 45.28
CA ASP A 193 -0.49 -6.07 44.71
C ASP A 193 0.59 -6.28 43.64
N PRO A 194 1.71 -6.95 43.98
CA PRO A 194 2.76 -7.31 43.01
C PRO A 194 2.23 -8.10 41.80
N LEU A 195 1.08 -8.78 41.91
CA LEU A 195 0.50 -9.51 40.80
C LEU A 195 -0.11 -8.57 39.75
N ALA A 196 -0.61 -7.39 40.13
CA ALA A 196 -1.16 -6.39 39.21
C ALA A 196 -0.07 -5.81 38.31
N GLU A 197 1.05 -5.40 38.90
CA GLU A 197 2.22 -4.91 38.17
C GLU A 197 2.77 -5.96 37.19
N ALA A 198 2.85 -7.22 37.63
CA ALA A 198 3.27 -8.33 36.80
C ALA A 198 2.32 -8.54 35.60
N ARG A 199 0.99 -8.40 35.78
CA ARG A 199 0.00 -8.48 34.69
C ARG A 199 0.20 -7.36 33.67
N VAL A 200 0.40 -6.12 34.11
CA VAL A 200 0.65 -4.96 33.22
C VAL A 200 1.95 -5.16 32.44
N ARG A 201 3.03 -5.56 33.11
CA ARG A 201 4.32 -5.85 32.47
C ARG A 201 4.21 -6.97 31.44
N ASN A 202 3.55 -8.08 31.77
CA ASN A 202 3.35 -9.20 30.85
C ASN A 202 2.50 -8.80 29.63
N ARG A 203 1.47 -7.97 29.82
CA ARG A 203 0.66 -7.40 28.72
C ARG A 203 1.51 -6.54 27.79
N ALA A 204 2.40 -5.72 28.34
CA ALA A 204 3.32 -4.89 27.58
C ALA A 204 4.36 -5.72 26.80
N LEU A 205 4.96 -6.74 27.44
CA LEU A 205 5.85 -7.70 26.77
C LEU A 205 5.15 -8.41 25.61
N GLY A 206 3.93 -8.90 25.82
CA GLY A 206 3.12 -9.53 24.77
C GLY A 206 2.76 -8.58 23.61
N ALA A 207 2.63 -7.27 23.87
CA ALA A 207 2.41 -6.27 22.83
C ALA A 207 3.68 -6.04 21.98
N LEU A 208 4.87 -5.99 22.60
CA LEU A 208 6.15 -5.83 21.90
C LEU A 208 6.55 -7.10 21.13
N ALA A 209 6.31 -8.29 21.69
CA ALA A 209 6.54 -9.57 21.01
C ALA A 209 5.70 -9.70 19.73
N ARG A 210 4.42 -9.33 19.78
CA ARG A 210 3.54 -9.28 18.58
C ARG A 210 3.98 -8.21 17.57
N ALA A 211 4.60 -7.13 18.04
CA ALA A 211 5.25 -6.15 17.18
C ALA A 211 6.59 -6.64 16.59
N GLY A 212 7.06 -7.82 17.01
CA GLY A 212 8.18 -8.53 16.42
C GLY A 212 9.53 -8.25 17.05
N PHE A 213 9.58 -7.65 18.24
CA PHE A 213 10.81 -7.47 19.01
C PHE A 213 11.18 -8.76 19.76
N SER A 214 12.48 -8.99 19.95
CA SER A 214 12.95 -10.08 20.81
C SER A 214 12.58 -9.80 22.27
N ARG A 215 12.60 -10.84 23.09
CA ARG A 215 12.32 -10.72 24.52
C ARG A 215 13.29 -9.74 25.20
N ASP A 216 14.59 -9.87 24.93
CA ASP A 216 15.62 -9.02 25.55
C ASP A 216 15.43 -7.54 25.21
N VAL A 217 15.12 -7.22 23.94
CA VAL A 217 14.85 -5.84 23.53
C VAL A 217 13.57 -5.32 24.19
N ALA A 218 12.53 -6.15 24.27
CA ALA A 218 11.28 -5.76 24.92
C ALA A 218 11.48 -5.50 26.42
N GLU A 219 12.21 -6.37 27.12
CA GLU A 219 12.52 -6.20 28.54
C GLU A 219 13.34 -4.93 28.79
N ARG A 220 14.38 -4.69 27.98
CA ARG A 220 15.19 -3.46 28.02
C ARG A 220 14.33 -2.22 27.79
N ALA A 221 13.47 -2.23 26.77
CA ALA A 221 12.59 -1.10 26.47
C ALA A 221 11.63 -0.77 27.62
N LEU A 222 11.13 -1.80 28.33
CA LEU A 222 10.24 -1.60 29.48
C LEU A 222 10.97 -1.19 30.76
N SER A 223 12.27 -1.46 30.88
CA SER A 223 13.10 -1.04 32.02
C SER A 223 13.85 0.27 31.80
N THR A 224 13.81 0.84 30.59
CA THR A 224 14.45 2.12 30.29
C THR A 224 13.69 3.23 31.01
N ASP A 225 14.37 4.18 31.64
CA ASP A 225 13.70 5.35 32.19
C ASP A 225 13.15 6.26 31.08
N ARG A 226 12.22 7.14 31.43
CA ARG A 226 11.54 7.96 30.43
C ARG A 226 12.46 8.97 29.73
N GLU A 227 13.41 9.54 30.44
CA GLU A 227 14.31 10.56 29.90
C GLU A 227 15.27 9.95 28.88
N GLU A 228 15.88 8.81 29.22
CA GLU A 228 16.70 8.04 28.29
C GLU A 228 15.88 7.55 27.10
N ALA A 229 14.66 7.07 27.34
CA ALA A 229 13.79 6.62 26.26
C ALA A 229 13.50 7.75 25.25
N ASP A 230 13.23 8.97 25.73
CA ASP A 230 13.03 10.13 24.87
C ASP A 230 14.32 10.55 24.12
N ARG A 231 15.49 10.47 24.75
CA ARG A 231 16.80 10.73 24.10
C ARG A 231 17.06 9.76 22.95
N LEU A 232 16.88 8.45 23.17
CA LEU A 232 17.07 7.41 22.16
C LEU A 232 16.11 7.57 20.98
N ILE A 233 14.83 7.86 21.25
CA ILE A 233 13.84 8.12 20.20
C ILE A 233 14.22 9.36 19.39
N LEU A 234 14.72 10.42 20.02
CA LEU A 234 15.14 11.63 19.34
C LEU A 234 16.36 11.38 18.45
N HIS A 235 17.33 10.59 18.92
CA HIS A 235 18.49 10.19 18.14
C HIS A 235 18.07 9.40 16.88
N LEU A 236 17.19 8.39 17.04
CA LEU A 236 16.69 7.60 15.93
C LEU A 236 16.01 8.44 14.83
N LYS A 237 15.30 9.50 15.19
CA LYS A 237 14.64 10.39 14.22
C LYS A 237 15.62 11.19 13.37
N ARG A 238 16.86 11.35 13.82
CA ARG A 238 17.91 12.14 13.13
C ARG A 238 18.77 11.30 12.18
N LEU A 239 18.83 9.98 12.38
CA LEU A 239 19.48 8.99 11.50
C LEU A 239 18.68 8.77 10.24
#